data_AF-F3YBI7-F1
#
_entry.id   AF-F3YBI7-F1
#
_cell.length_a   1.000
_cell.length_b   1.000
_cell.length_c   1.000
_cell.angle_alpha   90.00
_cell.angle_beta   90.00
_cell.angle_gamma   90.00
#
_symmetry.space_group_name_H-M   'P 1'
#
loop_
_entity.id
_entity.type
_entity.pdbx_description
1 polymer ?
#
loop_
_entity_poly.entity_id
_entity_poly.type
_entity_poly.pdbx_seq_one_letter_code
_entity_poly.pdbx_strand_id
1 'polypeptide(L)'
;MSEISWIKLKTTMFDDEKIRIIQSIPESDAILIIWIRLLVLAGKTNDDGLIYIQRNMPYTEEMLATLFDKQVNTVRLALKTLSEFNMIDLNNDGLIAISNWEKHQNIEGLDKVRIQNKLRKQRQRKKQKKLSDVTGQSRDSHGTVTGQSRNRRRYR
;
A
#
# COMPACT_ATOMS: atom_id res chain seq x y z
N MET A 1 4.33 3.17 3.18
CA MET A 1 3.07 3.80 2.70
C MET A 1 2.10 3.87 3.86
N SER A 2 1.10 4.76 3.84
CA SER A 2 0.09 4.82 4.92
C SER A 2 -0.69 3.51 4.98
N GLU A 3 -0.84 2.92 6.18
CA GLU A 3 -1.74 1.79 6.39
C GLU A 3 -3.15 2.15 5.91
N ILE A 4 -3.72 1.30 5.05
CA ILE A 4 -5.14 1.36 4.71
C ILE A 4 -5.87 0.58 5.79
N SER A 5 -6.71 1.28 6.56
CA SER A 5 -7.47 0.70 7.66
C SER A 5 -8.85 0.17 7.27
N TRP A 6 -9.34 0.47 6.06
CA TRP A 6 -10.67 0.03 5.60
C TRP A 6 -10.76 -0.11 4.08
N ILE A 7 -11.60 -1.04 3.64
CA ILE A 7 -12.09 -1.14 2.25
C ILE A 7 -13.59 -0.81 2.22
N LYS A 8 -14.10 -0.29 1.10
CA LYS A 8 -15.53 -0.03 0.92
C LYS A 8 -16.14 -1.15 0.09
N LEU A 9 -17.26 -1.71 0.56
CA LEU A 9 -18.11 -2.60 -0.21
C LEU A 9 -19.37 -1.85 -0.63
N LYS A 10 -19.83 -2.07 -1.87
CA LYS A 10 -21.10 -1.52 -2.32
C LYS A 10 -22.23 -2.22 -1.58
N THR A 11 -23.22 -1.47 -1.10
CA THR A 11 -24.43 -2.04 -0.47
C THR A 11 -25.22 -2.91 -1.45
N THR A 12 -25.06 -2.66 -2.75
CA THR A 12 -25.67 -3.42 -3.85
C THR A 12 -24.75 -4.55 -4.37
N MET A 13 -23.72 -4.97 -3.61
CA MET A 13 -22.78 -6.00 -4.10
C MET A 13 -23.47 -7.33 -4.45
N PHE A 14 -24.55 -7.66 -3.75
CA PHE A 14 -25.32 -8.89 -3.98
C PHE A 14 -26.29 -8.76 -5.16
N ASP A 15 -26.47 -7.56 -5.72
CA ASP A 15 -27.24 -7.32 -6.93
C ASP A 15 -26.39 -7.55 -8.20
N ASP A 16 -25.06 -7.64 -8.06
CA ASP A 16 -24.15 -7.93 -9.16
C ASP A 16 -24.44 -9.31 -9.76
N GLU A 17 -24.64 -9.36 -11.07
CA GLU A 17 -25.01 -10.59 -11.78
C GLU A 17 -23.98 -11.71 -11.57
N LYS A 18 -22.67 -11.39 -11.51
CA LYS A 18 -21.63 -12.39 -11.27
C LYS A 18 -21.75 -12.96 -9.87
N ILE A 19 -22.02 -12.11 -8.87
CA ILE A 19 -22.24 -12.55 -7.48
C ILE A 19 -23.47 -13.44 -7.39
N ARG A 20 -24.58 -13.08 -8.06
CA ARG A 20 -25.79 -13.93 -8.09
C ARG A 20 -25.56 -15.27 -8.76
N ILE A 21 -24.77 -15.32 -9.84
CA ILE A 21 -24.40 -16.58 -10.49
C ILE A 21 -23.49 -17.42 -9.57
N ILE A 22 -22.50 -16.81 -8.91
CA ILE A 22 -21.64 -17.51 -7.92
C ILE A 22 -22.47 -18.06 -6.75
N GLN A 23 -23.56 -17.40 -6.36
CA GLN A 23 -24.46 -17.91 -5.32
C GLN A 23 -25.24 -19.17 -5.73
N SER A 24 -25.26 -19.51 -7.02
CA SER A 24 -25.96 -20.70 -7.54
C SER A 24 -25.08 -21.95 -7.64
N ILE A 25 -23.76 -21.84 -7.45
CA ILE A 25 -22.83 -22.96 -7.55
C ILE A 25 -22.49 -23.55 -6.17
N PRO A 26 -22.01 -24.82 -6.09
CA PRO A 26 -21.53 -25.40 -4.83
C PRO A 26 -20.41 -24.56 -4.21
N GLU A 27 -20.30 -24.62 -2.88
CA GLU A 27 -19.30 -23.85 -2.11
C GLU A 27 -19.44 -22.32 -2.26
N SER A 28 -20.59 -21.81 -2.72
CA SER A 28 -20.86 -20.38 -2.96
C SER A 28 -20.42 -19.49 -1.80
N ASP A 29 -20.79 -19.85 -0.57
CA ASP A 29 -20.45 -19.06 0.63
C ASP A 29 -18.95 -19.01 0.87
N ALA A 30 -18.24 -20.13 0.65
CA ALA A 30 -16.80 -20.17 0.78
C ALA A 30 -16.13 -19.30 -0.30
N ILE A 31 -16.62 -19.36 -1.55
CA ILE A 31 -16.11 -18.54 -2.66
C ILE A 31 -16.32 -17.05 -2.38
N LEU A 32 -17.51 -16.66 -1.89
CA LEU A 32 -17.81 -15.27 -1.52
C LEU A 32 -16.95 -14.77 -0.37
N ILE A 33 -16.74 -15.59 0.66
CA ILE A 33 -15.84 -15.25 1.77
C ILE A 33 -14.41 -15.05 1.26
N ILE A 34 -13.93 -15.93 0.37
CA ILE A 34 -12.60 -15.81 -0.24
C ILE A 34 -12.50 -14.54 -1.08
N TRP A 35 -13.51 -14.21 -1.87
CA TRP A 35 -13.57 -12.95 -2.62
C TRP A 35 -13.40 -11.73 -1.71
N ILE A 36 -14.17 -11.65 -0.62
CA ILE A 36 -14.07 -10.55 0.35
C ILE A 36 -12.68 -10.52 1.00
N ARG A 37 -12.10 -11.67 1.36
CA ARG A 37 -10.76 -11.74 1.93
C ARG A 37 -9.68 -11.29 0.93
N LEU A 38 -9.83 -11.58 -0.37
CA LEU A 38 -8.94 -11.08 -1.42
C LEU A 38 -9.03 -9.55 -1.55
N LEU A 39 -10.24 -8.98 -1.51
CA LEU A 39 -10.41 -7.51 -1.49
C LEU A 39 -9.70 -6.86 -0.29
N VAL A 40 -9.75 -7.50 0.89
CA VAL A 40 -9.04 -7.03 2.08
C VAL A 40 -7.52 -7.12 1.88
N LEU A 41 -7.02 -8.21 1.29
CA LEU A 41 -5.60 -8.35 0.98
C LEU A 41 -5.12 -7.28 -0.01
N ALA A 42 -5.86 -7.05 -1.10
CA ALA A 42 -5.54 -5.99 -2.06
C ALA A 42 -5.53 -4.60 -1.40
N GLY A 43 -6.48 -4.34 -0.49
CA GLY A 43 -6.51 -3.13 0.33
C GLY A 43 -5.29 -3.00 1.24
N LYS A 44 -4.83 -4.10 1.85
CA LYS A 44 -3.63 -4.15 2.70
C LYS A 44 -2.35 -3.93 1.89
N THR A 45 -2.26 -4.55 0.71
CA THR A 45 -1.12 -4.39 -0.21
C THR A 45 -1.03 -2.97 -0.74
N ASN A 46 -2.19 -2.34 -1.02
CA ASN A 46 -2.28 -0.95 -1.48
C ASN A 46 -1.39 -0.65 -2.70
N ASP A 47 -1.41 -1.56 -3.69
CA ASP A 47 -0.67 -1.44 -4.95
C ASP A 47 -1.60 -1.86 -6.09
N ASP A 48 -2.52 -0.96 -6.47
CA ASP A 48 -3.45 -1.11 -7.62
C ASP A 48 -4.16 -2.46 -7.76
N GLY A 49 -4.57 -3.04 -6.64
CA GLY A 49 -5.34 -4.28 -6.61
C GLY A 49 -4.48 -5.56 -6.61
N LEU A 50 -3.15 -5.43 -6.63
CA LEU A 50 -2.22 -6.55 -6.54
C LEU A 50 -2.27 -7.19 -5.15
N ILE A 51 -2.10 -8.51 -5.11
CA ILE A 51 -2.09 -9.31 -3.89
C ILE A 51 -0.79 -10.10 -3.82
N TYR A 52 0.06 -9.73 -2.86
CA TYR A 52 1.35 -10.38 -2.61
C TYR A 52 1.82 -10.12 -1.17
N ILE A 53 2.76 -10.94 -0.70
CA ILE A 53 3.40 -10.77 0.61
C ILE A 53 4.47 -9.67 0.51
N GLN A 54 5.30 -9.79 -0.51
CA GLN A 54 6.30 -8.81 -0.93
C GLN A 54 6.29 -8.76 -2.46
N ARG A 55 6.83 -7.70 -3.09
CA ARG A 55 6.68 -7.44 -4.54
C ARG A 55 7.03 -8.63 -5.44
N ASN A 56 7.95 -9.50 -5.01
CA ASN A 56 8.39 -10.68 -5.77
C ASN A 56 7.96 -12.01 -5.12
N MET A 57 6.96 -11.98 -4.25
CA MET A 57 6.46 -13.13 -3.51
C MET A 57 4.93 -13.12 -3.50
N PRO A 58 4.29 -13.62 -4.58
CA PRO A 58 2.84 -13.80 -4.60
C PRO A 58 2.40 -14.84 -3.56
N TYR A 59 1.14 -14.75 -3.13
CA TYR A 59 0.57 -15.76 -2.24
C TYR A 59 0.29 -17.05 -3.03
N THR A 60 0.74 -18.20 -2.51
CA THR A 60 0.35 -19.50 -3.06
C THR A 60 -1.03 -19.91 -2.54
N GLU A 61 -1.64 -20.90 -3.19
CA GLU A 61 -2.94 -21.46 -2.79
C GLU A 61 -2.89 -22.02 -1.34
N GLU A 62 -1.79 -22.65 -0.94
CA GLU A 62 -1.57 -23.19 0.40
C GLU A 62 -1.47 -22.08 1.45
N MET A 63 -0.81 -20.97 1.09
CA MET A 63 -0.70 -19.81 1.98
C MET A 63 -2.05 -19.13 2.17
N LEU A 64 -2.81 -18.98 1.09
CA LEU A 64 -4.17 -18.44 1.14
C LEU A 64 -5.10 -19.38 1.93
N ALA A 65 -5.00 -20.70 1.75
CA ALA A 65 -5.76 -21.68 2.53
C ALA A 65 -5.49 -21.55 4.02
N THR A 66 -4.22 -21.42 4.40
CA THR A 66 -3.81 -21.19 5.80
C THR A 66 -4.34 -19.86 6.33
N LEU A 67 -4.23 -18.78 5.56
CA LEU A 67 -4.69 -17.45 5.96
C LEU A 67 -6.22 -17.36 6.04
N PHE A 68 -6.91 -18.11 5.18
CA PHE A 68 -8.35 -18.08 5.03
C PHE A 68 -9.08 -19.08 5.93
N ASP A 69 -8.33 -19.98 6.56
CA ASP A 69 -8.85 -21.11 7.32
C ASP A 69 -9.84 -21.93 6.46
N LYS A 70 -9.35 -22.33 5.28
CA LYS A 70 -10.09 -23.10 4.27
C LYS A 70 -9.24 -24.22 3.73
N GLN A 71 -9.88 -25.25 3.19
CA GLN A 71 -9.16 -26.31 2.48
C GLN A 71 -8.53 -25.75 1.19
N VAL A 72 -7.34 -26.24 0.84
CA VAL A 72 -6.61 -25.81 -0.37
C VAL A 72 -7.48 -25.99 -1.62
N ASN A 73 -8.23 -27.08 -1.71
CA ASN A 73 -9.13 -27.34 -2.84
C ASN A 73 -10.26 -26.30 -2.95
N THR A 74 -10.80 -25.82 -1.82
CA THR A 74 -11.80 -24.75 -1.80
C THR A 74 -11.20 -23.43 -2.25
N VAL A 75 -9.96 -23.12 -1.85
CA VAL A 75 -9.25 -21.92 -2.32
C VAL A 75 -8.98 -21.99 -3.81
N ARG A 76 -8.46 -23.12 -4.30
CA ARG A 76 -8.24 -23.36 -5.74
C ARG A 76 -9.53 -23.20 -6.54
N LEU A 77 -10.63 -23.78 -6.08
CA LEU A 77 -11.95 -23.64 -6.70
C LEU A 77 -12.37 -22.16 -6.75
N ALA A 78 -12.24 -21.43 -5.63
CA ALA A 78 -12.60 -20.03 -5.57
C ALA A 78 -11.76 -19.17 -6.52
N LEU A 79 -10.43 -19.32 -6.53
CA LEU A 79 -9.55 -18.57 -7.43
C LEU A 79 -9.88 -18.84 -8.90
N LYS A 80 -10.08 -20.11 -9.26
CA LYS A 80 -10.48 -20.48 -10.62
C LYS A 80 -11.82 -19.84 -10.98
N THR A 81 -12.83 -19.97 -10.12
CA THR A 81 -14.17 -19.40 -10.35
C THR A 81 -14.10 -17.89 -10.54
N LEU A 82 -13.42 -17.18 -9.63
CA LEU A 82 -13.30 -15.72 -9.68
C LEU A 82 -12.54 -15.25 -10.93
N SER A 83 -11.55 -16.02 -11.39
CA SER A 83 -10.83 -15.77 -12.64
C SER A 83 -11.73 -15.96 -13.86
N GLU A 84 -12.52 -17.04 -13.91
CA GLU A 84 -13.50 -17.28 -15.00
C GLU A 84 -14.54 -16.17 -15.12
N PHE A 85 -14.94 -15.57 -14.00
CA PHE A 85 -15.85 -14.41 -13.99
C PHE A 85 -15.15 -13.06 -14.23
N ASN A 86 -13.84 -13.02 -14.55
CA ASN A 86 -13.05 -11.79 -14.67
C ASN A 86 -13.22 -10.86 -13.45
N MET A 87 -13.21 -11.45 -12.25
CA MET A 87 -13.18 -10.71 -10.97
C MET A 87 -11.75 -10.57 -10.45
N ILE A 88 -10.89 -11.53 -10.79
CA ILE A 88 -9.46 -11.47 -10.58
C ILE A 88 -8.72 -11.85 -11.87
N ASP A 89 -7.50 -11.33 -12.01
CA ASP A 89 -6.53 -11.79 -12.99
C ASP A 89 -5.48 -12.64 -12.25
N LEU A 90 -5.27 -13.87 -12.72
CA LEU A 90 -4.27 -14.80 -12.19
C LEU A 90 -3.22 -15.08 -13.26
N ASN A 91 -2.00 -14.60 -13.04
CA ASN A 91 -0.90 -14.78 -13.98
C ASN A 91 -0.24 -16.15 -13.80
N ASN A 92 0.55 -16.58 -14.78
CA ASN A 92 1.28 -17.86 -14.74
C ASN A 92 2.23 -17.99 -13.53
N ASP A 93 2.73 -16.87 -13.00
CA ASP A 93 3.60 -16.83 -11.83
C ASP A 93 2.84 -16.86 -10.49
N GLY A 94 1.51 -17.03 -10.52
CA GLY A 94 0.64 -17.04 -9.34
C GLY A 94 0.31 -15.66 -8.77
N LEU A 95 0.73 -14.59 -9.43
CA LEU A 95 0.36 -13.23 -9.04
C LEU A 95 -1.14 -13.00 -9.29
N ILE A 96 -1.82 -12.53 -8.25
CA ILE A 96 -3.26 -12.22 -8.28
C ILE A 96 -3.44 -10.70 -8.31
N ALA A 97 -4.31 -10.22 -9.19
CA ALA A 97 -4.78 -8.84 -9.24
C ALA A 97 -6.31 -8.79 -9.20
N ILE A 98 -6.89 -7.85 -8.46
CA ILE A 98 -8.33 -7.58 -8.51
C ILE A 98 -8.66 -6.81 -9.79
N SER A 99 -9.52 -7.37 -10.64
CA SER A 99 -9.95 -6.69 -11.86
C SER A 99 -10.83 -5.47 -11.51
N ASN A 100 -10.66 -4.36 -12.24
CA ASN A 100 -11.37 -3.09 -11.99
C ASN A 100 -11.19 -2.53 -10.56
N TRP A 101 -10.01 -2.70 -9.95
CA TRP A 101 -9.73 -2.27 -8.57
C TRP A 101 -10.08 -0.79 -8.28
N GLU A 102 -9.93 0.08 -9.27
CA GLU A 102 -10.32 1.50 -9.22
C GLU A 102 -11.77 1.73 -8.76
N LYS A 103 -12.71 0.81 -9.06
CA LYS A 103 -14.11 0.88 -8.61
C LYS A 103 -14.28 0.56 -7.12
N HIS A 104 -13.30 -0.12 -6.54
CA HIS A 104 -13.21 -0.48 -5.12
C HIS A 104 -12.32 0.49 -4.34
N GLN A 105 -11.55 1.33 -5.04
CA GLN A 105 -10.67 2.32 -4.43
C GLN A 105 -11.46 3.55 -3.94
N ASN A 106 -11.18 3.99 -2.72
CA ASN A 106 -11.69 5.25 -2.19
C ASN A 106 -10.84 6.42 -2.72
N ILE A 107 -10.98 6.75 -4.01
CA ILE A 107 -10.19 7.78 -4.70
C ILE A 107 -10.25 9.13 -3.94
N GLU A 108 -11.45 9.56 -3.51
CA GLU A 108 -11.61 10.81 -2.74
C GLU A 108 -10.93 10.79 -1.37
N GLY A 109 -10.92 9.65 -0.68
CA GLY A 109 -10.31 9.52 0.64
C GLY A 109 -8.79 9.61 0.57
N LEU A 110 -8.20 8.98 -0.45
CA LEU A 110 -6.75 9.01 -0.70
C LEU A 110 -6.29 10.40 -1.11
N ASP A 111 -7.03 11.12 -1.95
CA ASP A 111 -6.68 12.49 -2.33
C ASP A 111 -6.80 13.46 -1.15
N LYS A 112 -7.84 13.33 -0.32
CA LYS A 112 -7.95 14.11 0.93
C LYS A 112 -6.77 13.86 1.86
N VAL A 113 -6.36 12.60 2.06
CA VAL A 113 -5.19 12.23 2.87
C VAL A 113 -3.88 12.76 2.25
N ARG A 114 -3.74 12.68 0.92
CA ARG A 114 -2.57 13.19 0.19
C ARG A 114 -2.43 14.70 0.32
N ILE A 115 -3.54 15.42 0.16
CA ILE A 115 -3.62 16.89 0.31
C ILE A 115 -3.31 17.30 1.75
N GLN A 116 -3.92 16.64 2.73
CA GLN A 116 -3.67 16.91 4.16
C GLN A 116 -2.20 16.65 4.54
N ASN A 117 -1.61 15.56 4.06
CA ASN A 117 -0.20 15.25 4.29
C ASN A 117 0.74 16.29 3.65
N LYS A 118 0.42 16.77 2.45
CA LYS A 118 1.16 17.85 1.77
C LYS A 118 1.08 19.15 2.58
N LEU A 119 -0.11 19.53 3.06
CA LEU A 119 -0.32 20.70 3.93
C LEU A 119 0.43 20.57 5.25
N ARG A 120 0.41 19.40 5.90
CA ARG A 120 1.13 19.14 7.16
C ARG A 120 2.64 19.30 6.98
N LYS A 121 3.22 18.67 5.94
CA LYS A 121 4.64 18.83 5.61
C LYS A 121 5.00 20.29 5.31
N GLN A 122 4.14 21.02 4.60
CA GLN A 122 4.38 22.42 4.30
C GLN A 122 4.36 23.30 5.57
N ARG A 123 3.41 23.08 6.49
CA ARG A 123 3.36 23.74 7.81
C ARG A 123 4.59 23.44 8.65
N GLN A 124 5.02 22.17 8.70
CA GLN A 124 6.24 21.77 9.41
C GLN A 124 7.48 22.49 8.86
N ARG A 125 7.65 22.53 7.54
CA ARG A 125 8.76 23.26 6.88
C ARG A 125 8.72 24.76 7.18
N LYS A 126 7.54 25.39 7.14
CA LYS A 126 7.38 26.80 7.51
C LYS A 126 7.74 27.05 8.98
N LYS A 127 7.34 26.17 9.89
CA LYS A 127 7.67 26.27 11.32
C LYS A 127 9.18 26.09 11.56
N GLN A 128 9.82 25.13 10.89
CA GLN A 128 11.27 24.92 10.97
C GLN A 128 12.05 26.10 10.40
N LYS A 129 11.65 26.67 9.26
CA LYS A 129 12.27 27.89 8.71
C LYS A 129 12.16 29.09 9.65
N LYS A 130 10.98 29.29 10.26
CA LYS A 130 10.81 30.35 11.26
C LYS A 130 11.67 30.12 12.51
N LEU A 131 11.81 28.87 12.95
CA LEU A 131 12.66 28.54 14.09
C LEU A 131 14.15 28.76 13.75
N SER A 132 14.60 28.40 12.55
CA SER A 132 15.98 28.66 12.12
C SER A 132 16.29 30.14 11.92
N ASP A 133 15.33 30.95 11.47
CA ASP A 133 15.49 32.42 11.38
C ASP A 133 15.54 33.07 12.77
N VAL A 134 14.78 32.56 13.74
CA VAL A 134 14.78 33.06 15.14
C VAL A 134 16.05 32.66 15.90
N THR A 135 16.62 31.48 15.62
CA THR A 135 17.91 31.04 16.21
C THR A 135 19.12 31.48 15.36
N GLY A 136 18.91 32.27 14.31
CA GLY A 136 19.89 32.66 13.29
C GLY A 136 20.56 34.03 13.49
N GLN A 137 20.52 34.59 14.71
CA GLN A 137 21.35 35.73 15.10
C GLN A 137 22.13 35.41 16.37
N SER A 138 23.23 34.67 16.22
CA SER A 138 24.42 34.78 17.08
C SER A 138 25.54 33.91 16.50
N ARG A 139 26.22 34.44 15.49
CA ARG A 139 27.63 34.10 15.23
C ARG A 139 28.37 35.41 15.03
N ASP A 140 28.41 36.20 16.10
CA ASP A 140 29.30 37.34 16.16
C ASP A 140 30.75 36.84 16.19
N SER A 141 31.47 37.40 15.24
CA SER A 141 32.92 37.51 15.10
C SER A 141 33.71 37.50 16.41
N HIS A 142 34.75 36.67 16.47
CA HIS A 142 36.00 37.08 17.11
C HIS A 142 37.14 36.95 16.11
N GLY A 143 37.58 38.10 15.60
CA GLY A 143 38.84 38.21 14.89
C GLY A 143 39.98 38.30 15.90
N THR A 144 41.03 37.52 15.69
CA THR A 144 42.37 37.85 16.18
C THR A 144 43.34 37.82 15.00
N VAL A 145 43.79 39.02 14.67
CA VAL A 145 44.92 39.31 13.77
C VAL A 145 46.22 38.89 14.48
N THR A 146 47.22 38.51 13.68
CA THR A 146 48.68 38.58 13.87
C THR A 146 49.42 37.26 14.10
N GLY A 147 50.40 37.00 13.22
CA GLY A 147 51.33 35.88 13.31
C GLY A 147 52.07 35.60 12.01
N GLN A 148 52.90 36.56 11.56
CA GLN A 148 53.84 36.39 10.45
C GLN A 148 54.76 35.16 10.62
N SER A 149 55.03 34.50 9.49
CA SER A 149 56.31 33.88 9.11
C SER A 149 57.08 33.01 10.12
N ARG A 150 57.27 31.73 9.77
CA ARG A 150 58.61 31.19 9.44
C ARG A 150 58.59 29.74 8.96
N ASN A 151 58.92 29.61 7.68
CA ASN A 151 59.67 28.52 7.06
C ASN A 151 60.64 27.81 8.03
N ARG A 152 60.61 26.46 8.10
CA ARG A 152 61.81 25.59 8.27
C ARG A 152 61.48 24.09 8.13
N ARG A 153 61.71 23.61 6.90
CA ARG A 153 62.37 22.36 6.44
C ARG A 153 62.83 21.26 7.44
N ARG A 154 62.75 20.02 6.89
CA ARG A 154 63.51 18.76 7.15
C ARG A 154 63.02 17.93 8.36
N TYR A 155 62.94 16.60 8.31
CA TYR A 155 63.83 15.55 7.75
C TYR A 155 62.99 14.43 7.10
N ARG A 156 63.34 13.87 5.94
CA ARG A 156 64.24 12.72 5.69
C ARG A 156 64.10 11.56 6.67
#